data_AF-A0A0Q9QJI3-F1
#
_entry.id   AF-A0A0Q9QJI3-F1
#
_cell.length_a   1.000
_cell.length_b   1.000
_cell.length_c   1.000
_cell.angle_alpha   90.00
_cell.angle_beta   90.00
_cell.angle_gamma   90.00
#
_symmetry.space_group_name_H-M   'P 1'
#
loop_
_entity.id
_entity.type
_entity.pdbx_description
1 polymer ?
#
loop_
_entity_poly.entity_id
_entity_poly.type
_entity_poly.pdbx_seq_one_letter_code
_entity_poly.pdbx_strand_id
1 'polypeptide(L)'
;MTIVVRVPRAGSWPRAATGAAGLVLVLAGCGSGPEGGDGPADTDASQSPTAPGSSSPTGEPESTPTVAPATGRVLKVKGMRVNAPEGWETTMRVAVGHGSFPPGQVGTTAGVVRFPNSGLFTIEEIADEEVADLGRGGKRLDDLEIDGTQVYHLVWTDEKGVEVERFATIAADQRVALVFTFANGESRAEKDEIIESMLATMQLG
;
A
#
# COMPACT_ATOMS: atom_id res chain seq x y z
N MET A 1 11.58 -21.43 0.38
CA MET A 1 10.29 -20.78 0.15
C MET A 1 10.63 -19.36 -0.23
N THR A 2 10.51 -19.04 -1.51
CA THR A 2 10.93 -17.75 -2.07
C THR A 2 9.73 -16.81 -1.96
N ILE A 3 9.86 -15.72 -1.20
CA ILE A 3 8.83 -14.70 -1.07
C ILE A 3 8.88 -13.86 -2.35
N VAL A 4 7.78 -13.84 -3.11
CA VAL A 4 7.64 -13.01 -4.30
C VAL A 4 6.97 -11.71 -3.84
N VAL A 5 7.77 -10.68 -3.61
CA VAL A 5 7.25 -9.33 -3.41
C VAL A 5 7.05 -8.70 -4.77
N ARG A 6 5.81 -8.62 -5.25
CA ARG A 6 5.49 -7.93 -6.50
C ARG A 6 5.33 -6.44 -6.21
N VAL A 7 6.46 -5.73 -6.09
CA VAL A 7 6.44 -4.26 -6.02
C VAL A 7 6.03 -3.76 -7.41
N PRO A 8 4.93 -2.99 -7.55
CA PRO A 8 4.65 -2.34 -8.83
C PRO A 8 5.86 -1.50 -9.19
N ARG A 9 6.41 -1.73 -10.40
CA ARG A 9 7.49 -0.88 -10.93
C ARG A 9 7.05 0.56 -10.75
N ALA A 10 7.83 1.35 -10.00
CA ALA A 10 7.68 2.78 -9.91
C ALA A 10 7.51 3.32 -11.33
N GLY A 11 6.25 3.56 -11.72
CA GLY A 11 5.92 4.15 -12.99
C GLY A 11 6.71 5.45 -13.02
N SER A 12 7.54 5.63 -14.03
CA SER A 12 8.27 6.87 -14.23
C SER A 12 7.28 8.02 -14.11
N TRP A 13 7.30 8.73 -12.97
CA TRP A 13 6.44 9.89 -12.79
C TRP A 13 6.78 10.83 -13.94
N PRO A 14 5.82 11.18 -14.81
CA PRO A 14 6.08 12.19 -15.81
C PRO A 14 6.52 13.44 -15.05
N ARG A 15 7.72 13.94 -15.36
CA ARG A 15 8.17 15.25 -14.92
C ARG A 15 7.13 16.25 -15.39
N ALA A 16 6.18 16.61 -14.52
CA ALA A 16 5.17 17.61 -14.79
C ALA A 16 5.90 18.95 -14.90
N ALA A 17 6.15 19.37 -16.14
CA ALA A 17 6.63 20.70 -16.45
C ALA A 17 5.59 21.71 -15.96
N THR A 18 6.06 22.65 -15.14
CA THR A 18 5.32 23.81 -14.65
C THR A 18 4.79 24.63 -15.82
N GLY A 19 3.55 24.37 -16.23
CA GLY A 19 2.80 25.17 -17.19
C GLY A 19 1.79 26.06 -16.47
N ALA A 20 2.14 27.33 -16.26
CA ALA A 20 1.19 28.35 -15.85
C ALA A 20 0.24 28.63 -17.02
N ALA A 21 -0.98 28.11 -16.95
CA ALA A 21 -2.06 28.45 -17.87
C ALA A 21 -3.20 29.09 -17.07
N GLY A 22 -3.39 30.38 -17.27
CA GLY A 22 -4.49 31.15 -16.67
C GLY A 22 -5.83 30.64 -17.14
N LEU A 23 -6.74 30.39 -16.20
CA LEU A 23 -8.11 29.99 -16.49
C LEU A 23 -9.01 31.22 -16.47
N VAL A 24 -9.54 31.54 -17.65
CA VAL A 24 -10.55 32.57 -17.90
C VAL A 24 -11.91 32.06 -17.43
N LEU A 25 -12.61 32.88 -16.63
CA LEU A 25 -14.04 32.72 -16.34
C LEU A 25 -14.87 32.91 -17.61
N VAL A 26 -15.70 31.94 -17.98
CA VAL A 26 -16.87 32.16 -18.83
C VAL A 26 -18.11 31.54 -18.17
N LEU A 27 -19.09 32.41 -17.97
CA LEU A 27 -20.43 32.14 -17.45
C LEU A 27 -21.36 31.51 -18.50
N ALA A 28 -22.41 30.87 -17.97
CA ALA A 28 -23.74 30.65 -18.55
C ALA A 28 -23.98 29.38 -19.39
N GLY A 29 -25.04 28.66 -19.02
CA GLY A 29 -25.63 27.58 -19.82
C GLY A 29 -26.67 26.75 -19.06
N CYS A 30 -27.79 27.36 -18.67
CA CYS A 30 -28.99 26.65 -18.22
C CYS A 30 -29.69 26.06 -19.45
N GLY A 31 -29.90 24.74 -19.50
CA GLY A 31 -30.51 24.05 -20.64
C GLY A 31 -31.36 22.87 -20.19
N SER A 32 -32.64 23.13 -20.03
CA SER A 32 -33.75 22.19 -19.78
C SER A 32 -34.13 21.39 -21.03
N GLY A 33 -34.46 20.10 -20.89
CA GLY A 33 -35.30 19.41 -21.87
C GLY A 33 -35.39 17.88 -21.70
N PRO A 34 -36.56 17.25 -21.92
CA PRO A 34 -36.92 15.94 -21.37
C PRO A 34 -37.05 14.81 -22.45
N GLU A 35 -37.57 13.66 -22.00
CA GLU A 35 -38.29 12.60 -22.74
C GLU A 35 -37.50 11.46 -23.41
N GLY A 36 -37.71 10.26 -22.86
CA GLY A 36 -38.48 9.21 -23.55
C GLY A 36 -37.70 8.12 -24.29
N GLY A 37 -37.94 6.86 -23.92
CA GLY A 37 -37.61 5.72 -24.79
C GLY A 37 -37.50 4.37 -24.09
N ASP A 38 -38.62 3.83 -23.61
CA ASP A 38 -38.78 2.38 -23.39
C ASP A 38 -38.80 1.66 -24.75
N GLY A 39 -38.08 0.53 -24.84
CA GLY A 39 -38.16 -0.38 -25.97
C GLY A 39 -37.49 -1.72 -25.67
N PRO A 40 -38.26 -2.81 -25.46
CA PRO A 40 -37.73 -4.16 -25.42
C PRO A 40 -37.79 -4.80 -26.82
N ALA A 41 -36.75 -5.53 -27.20
CA ALA A 41 -36.81 -6.54 -28.24
C ALA A 41 -35.68 -7.57 -28.06
N ASP A 42 -36.06 -8.73 -27.55
CA ASP A 42 -35.35 -9.99 -27.76
C ASP A 42 -35.21 -10.28 -29.25
N THR A 43 -34.06 -10.77 -29.72
CA THR A 43 -33.97 -11.76 -30.81
C THR A 43 -32.63 -12.52 -30.76
N ASP A 44 -32.79 -13.83 -30.61
CA ASP A 44 -31.88 -14.95 -30.85
C ASP A 44 -30.92 -14.83 -32.06
N ALA A 45 -29.72 -15.41 -31.93
CA ALA A 45 -29.21 -16.49 -32.80
C ALA A 45 -27.66 -16.58 -32.85
N SER A 46 -27.16 -17.64 -32.21
CA SER A 46 -26.20 -18.62 -32.73
C SER A 46 -25.08 -18.17 -33.68
N GLN A 47 -23.84 -18.16 -33.18
CA GLN A 47 -22.63 -18.26 -34.01
C GLN A 47 -21.62 -19.27 -33.41
N SER A 48 -21.03 -20.02 -34.35
CA SER A 48 -20.19 -21.21 -34.21
C SER A 48 -18.92 -21.08 -33.36
N PRO A 49 -18.38 -22.20 -32.84
CA PRO A 49 -17.19 -22.23 -32.00
C PRO A 49 -15.92 -21.97 -32.82
N THR A 50 -15.19 -20.92 -32.47
CA THR A 50 -13.83 -20.65 -32.96
C THR A 50 -12.80 -21.36 -32.10
N ALA A 51 -11.83 -22.00 -32.75
CA ALA A 51 -10.80 -22.86 -32.20
C ALA A 51 -10.00 -22.27 -31.01
N PRO A 52 -9.49 -23.10 -30.08
CA PRO A 52 -8.61 -22.64 -29.01
C PRO A 52 -7.24 -22.24 -29.59
N GLY A 53 -7.00 -20.94 -29.69
CA GLY A 53 -5.67 -20.37 -29.89
C GLY A 53 -4.83 -20.63 -28.64
N SER A 54 -3.89 -21.57 -28.74
CA SER A 54 -2.87 -21.84 -27.73
C SER A 54 -1.86 -20.69 -27.70
N SER A 55 -2.20 -19.61 -26.99
CA SER A 55 -1.27 -18.53 -26.68
C SER A 55 -0.36 -19.00 -25.55
N SER A 56 0.88 -19.36 -25.88
CA SER A 56 1.93 -19.58 -24.88
C SER A 56 2.07 -18.32 -24.02
N PRO A 57 1.96 -18.41 -22.68
CA PRO A 57 2.23 -17.26 -21.83
C PRO A 57 3.71 -16.93 -21.94
N THR A 58 4.02 -15.79 -22.56
CA THR A 58 5.33 -15.15 -22.43
C THR A 58 5.49 -14.80 -20.95
N GLY A 59 6.29 -15.60 -20.25
CA GLY A 59 6.59 -15.41 -18.83
C GLY A 59 7.16 -14.01 -18.61
N GLU A 60 6.42 -13.20 -17.86
CA GLU A 60 6.86 -11.89 -17.39
C GLU A 60 8.07 -12.09 -16.47
N PRO A 61 9.15 -11.32 -16.61
CA PRO A 61 10.36 -11.52 -15.82
C PRO A 61 10.06 -11.34 -14.33
N GLU A 62 10.33 -12.39 -13.55
CA GLU A 62 10.31 -12.34 -12.09
C GLU A 62 11.26 -11.23 -11.63
N SER A 63 10.70 -10.22 -10.95
CA SER A 63 11.47 -9.09 -10.45
C SER A 63 12.21 -9.52 -9.19
N THR A 64 13.51 -9.74 -9.32
CA THR A 64 14.39 -9.94 -8.17
C THR A 64 14.35 -8.67 -7.31
N PRO A 65 14.18 -8.76 -5.98
CA PRO A 65 14.21 -7.58 -5.11
C PRO A 65 15.55 -6.87 -5.24
N THR A 66 15.51 -5.56 -5.47
CA THR A 66 16.72 -4.73 -5.64
C THR A 66 17.42 -4.46 -4.31
N VAL A 67 16.66 -4.46 -3.20
CA VAL A 67 17.15 -4.15 -1.85
C VAL A 67 17.36 -5.44 -1.05
N ALA A 68 18.47 -5.49 -0.29
CA ALA A 68 18.79 -6.63 0.56
C ALA A 68 17.76 -6.74 1.71
N PRO A 69 17.23 -7.94 2.00
CA PRO A 69 16.29 -8.13 3.11
C PRO A 69 16.92 -7.79 4.46
N ALA A 70 16.12 -7.23 5.37
CA ALA A 70 16.54 -6.89 6.73
C ALA A 70 16.98 -8.14 7.53
N THR A 71 18.09 -8.03 8.24
CA THR A 71 18.74 -9.14 8.97
C THR A 71 18.70 -8.99 10.49
N GLY A 72 18.14 -7.89 11.00
CA GLY A 72 18.09 -7.58 12.42
C GLY A 72 17.06 -8.39 13.20
N ARG A 73 16.71 -7.90 14.39
CA ARG A 73 15.82 -8.59 15.32
C ARG A 73 14.41 -8.71 14.75
N VAL A 74 13.72 -9.80 15.10
CA VAL A 74 12.35 -10.07 14.63
C VAL A 74 11.33 -9.26 15.44
N LEU A 75 10.55 -8.43 14.74
CA LEU A 75 9.33 -7.83 15.23
C LEU A 75 8.15 -8.76 14.97
N LYS A 76 7.22 -8.89 15.94
CA LYS A 76 6.15 -9.88 15.85
C LYS A 76 4.91 -9.52 16.66
N VAL A 77 3.76 -9.63 16.01
CA VAL A 77 2.42 -9.67 16.60
C VAL A 77 1.71 -10.94 16.12
N LYS A 78 0.48 -11.20 16.59
CA LYS A 78 -0.36 -12.26 15.98
C LYS A 78 -0.71 -11.82 14.56
N GLY A 79 -0.48 -12.67 13.55
CA GLY A 79 -0.79 -12.38 12.15
C GLY A 79 0.37 -11.80 11.32
N MET A 80 1.48 -11.35 11.96
CA MET A 80 2.59 -10.70 11.24
C MET A 80 3.93 -10.86 11.96
N ARG A 81 4.98 -11.12 11.17
CA ARG A 81 6.40 -11.03 11.58
C ARG A 81 7.21 -10.30 10.51
N VAL A 82 8.23 -9.57 10.93
CA VAL A 82 9.16 -8.85 10.05
C VAL A 82 10.51 -8.71 10.76
N ASN A 83 11.62 -8.64 10.04
CA ASN A 83 12.91 -8.31 10.63
C ASN A 83 13.11 -6.78 10.61
N ALA A 84 13.58 -6.24 11.72
CA ALA A 84 14.11 -4.87 11.75
C ALA A 84 15.44 -4.79 10.99
N PRO A 85 15.89 -3.60 10.54
CA PRO A 85 17.20 -3.45 9.95
C PRO A 85 18.34 -3.85 10.89
N GLU A 86 19.49 -4.18 10.33
CA GLU A 86 20.66 -4.57 11.14
C GLU A 86 21.08 -3.45 12.09
N GLY A 87 21.46 -3.82 13.32
CA GLY A 87 21.91 -2.87 14.34
C GLY A 87 20.79 -2.06 15.02
N TRP A 88 19.53 -2.16 14.57
CA TRP A 88 18.41 -1.50 15.24
C TRP A 88 18.10 -2.14 16.59
N GLU A 89 17.74 -1.31 17.55
CA GLU A 89 17.22 -1.73 18.85
C GLU A 89 15.74 -2.05 18.77
N THR A 90 15.23 -2.87 19.70
CA THR A 90 13.82 -3.27 19.75
C THR A 90 13.19 -2.88 21.06
N THR A 91 11.93 -2.46 21.02
CA THR A 91 11.15 -2.20 22.23
C THR A 91 10.70 -3.50 22.90
N MET A 92 10.20 -3.40 24.13
CA MET A 92 9.54 -4.53 24.77
C MET A 92 8.27 -4.87 23.99
N ARG A 93 8.14 -6.15 23.60
CA ARG A 93 6.93 -6.65 22.96
C ARG A 93 5.76 -6.56 23.93
N VAL A 94 4.68 -5.93 23.47
CA VAL A 94 3.38 -5.93 24.15
C VAL A 94 2.36 -6.70 23.34
N ALA A 95 1.17 -6.94 23.90
CA ALA A 95 0.14 -7.76 23.25
C ALA A 95 -0.24 -7.21 21.87
N VAL A 96 -0.23 -5.89 21.69
CA VAL A 96 -0.73 -5.19 20.49
C VAL A 96 0.38 -4.63 19.60
N GLY A 97 1.66 -4.76 19.97
CA GLY A 97 2.72 -4.16 19.18
C GLY A 97 4.14 -4.56 19.57
N HIS A 98 5.07 -4.35 18.63
CA HIS A 98 6.50 -4.54 18.80
C HIS A 98 7.24 -3.61 17.84
N GLY A 99 8.10 -2.73 18.37
CA GLY A 99 8.78 -1.70 17.60
C GLY A 99 10.29 -1.86 17.59
N SER A 100 10.93 -1.09 16.71
CA SER A 100 12.37 -0.94 16.58
C SER A 100 12.74 0.49 16.23
N PHE A 101 13.99 0.84 16.49
CA PHE A 101 14.54 2.16 16.22
C PHE A 101 16.07 2.09 16.04
N PRO A 102 16.68 3.00 15.25
CA PRO A 102 18.12 3.07 15.12
C PRO A 102 18.77 3.55 16.43
N PRO A 103 19.93 2.99 16.83
CA PRO A 103 20.58 3.36 18.08
C PRO A 103 21.03 4.83 18.05
N GLY A 104 20.79 5.53 19.15
CA GLY A 104 21.19 6.94 19.32
C GLY A 104 20.37 7.95 18.52
N GLN A 105 19.27 7.52 17.86
CA GLN A 105 18.37 8.40 17.14
C GLN A 105 16.99 8.43 17.81
N VAL A 106 16.36 9.60 17.83
CA VAL A 106 15.00 9.80 18.35
C VAL A 106 14.08 10.14 17.18
N GLY A 107 12.87 9.59 17.15
CA GLY A 107 11.83 9.96 16.18
C GLY A 107 11.72 9.05 14.96
N THR A 108 12.78 8.31 14.61
CA THR A 108 12.71 7.30 13.54
C THR A 108 12.45 5.93 14.11
N THR A 109 11.33 5.32 13.72
CA THR A 109 10.90 4.03 14.25
C THR A 109 10.24 3.19 13.17
N ALA A 110 10.29 1.88 13.35
CA ALA A 110 9.51 0.93 12.58
C ALA A 110 8.90 -0.10 13.52
N GLY A 111 7.62 -0.40 13.37
CA GLY A 111 6.94 -1.30 14.30
C GLY A 111 5.76 -2.03 13.68
N VAL A 112 5.51 -3.22 14.21
CA VAL A 112 4.28 -3.96 13.90
C VAL A 112 3.25 -3.70 14.99
N VAL A 113 2.01 -3.46 14.59
CA VAL A 113 0.86 -3.31 15.48
C VAL A 113 -0.28 -4.23 15.05
N ARG A 114 -1.16 -4.57 15.98
CA ARG A 114 -2.39 -5.30 15.68
C ARG A 114 -3.60 -4.74 16.41
N PHE A 115 -4.74 -4.84 15.75
CA PHE A 115 -6.05 -4.54 16.30
C PHE A 115 -7.03 -5.67 15.98
N PRO A 116 -8.05 -5.91 16.84
CA PRO A 116 -9.12 -6.86 16.51
C PRO A 116 -9.77 -6.50 15.17
N ASN A 117 -10.00 -7.49 14.32
CA ASN A 117 -10.86 -7.31 13.16
C ASN A 117 -12.30 -7.67 13.55
N SER A 118 -13.26 -6.78 13.28
CA SER A 118 -14.67 -7.06 13.51
C SER A 118 -15.26 -8.04 12.48
N GLY A 119 -14.59 -8.21 11.34
CA GLY A 119 -15.10 -8.97 10.19
C GLY A 119 -16.23 -8.27 9.44
N LEU A 120 -16.50 -7.00 9.76
CA LEU A 120 -17.60 -6.23 9.17
C LEU A 120 -17.21 -5.47 7.90
N PHE A 121 -15.91 -5.28 7.66
CA PHE A 121 -15.40 -4.43 6.59
C PHE A 121 -14.36 -5.19 5.77
N THR A 122 -14.36 -4.95 4.46
CA THR A 122 -13.29 -5.43 3.57
C THR A 122 -12.01 -4.65 3.80
N ILE A 123 -10.90 -5.11 3.21
CA ILE A 123 -9.63 -4.41 3.35
C ILE A 123 -9.66 -3.05 2.66
N GLU A 124 -10.37 -2.94 1.54
CA GLU A 124 -10.57 -1.71 0.78
C GLU A 124 -11.38 -0.70 1.58
N GLU A 125 -12.47 -1.13 2.21
CA GLU A 125 -13.30 -0.26 3.07
C GLU A 125 -12.51 0.27 4.26
N ILE A 126 -11.68 -0.58 4.89
CA ILE A 126 -10.80 -0.16 5.98
C ILE A 126 -9.77 0.86 5.48
N ALA A 127 -9.15 0.63 4.34
CA ALA A 127 -8.16 1.54 3.78
C ALA A 127 -8.79 2.92 3.45
N ASP A 128 -9.99 2.93 2.87
CA ASP A 128 -10.71 4.16 2.54
C ASP A 128 -11.17 4.91 3.79
N GLU A 129 -11.63 4.20 4.82
CA GLU A 129 -11.95 4.76 6.14
C GLU A 129 -10.71 5.39 6.79
N GLU A 130 -9.58 4.69 6.83
CA GLU A 130 -8.34 5.22 7.43
C GLU A 130 -7.82 6.46 6.68
N VAL A 131 -7.90 6.49 5.34
CA VAL A 131 -7.54 7.68 4.56
C VAL A 131 -8.46 8.85 4.88
N ALA A 132 -9.77 8.60 5.03
CA ALA A 132 -10.73 9.63 5.40
C ALA A 132 -10.43 10.20 6.79
N ASP A 133 -10.08 9.35 7.76
CA ASP A 133 -9.71 9.73 9.13
C ASP A 133 -8.42 10.56 9.19
N LEU A 134 -7.44 10.27 8.32
CA LEU A 134 -6.21 11.05 8.19
C LEU A 134 -6.45 12.46 7.59
N GLY A 135 -7.61 12.68 6.95
CA GLY A 135 -7.99 13.96 6.38
C GLY A 135 -7.04 14.43 5.25
N ARG A 136 -6.81 15.75 5.17
CA ARG A 136 -6.05 16.36 4.05
C ARG A 136 -4.57 15.95 3.98
N GLY A 137 -4.03 15.36 5.04
CA GLY A 137 -2.62 14.93 5.11
C GLY A 137 -2.39 13.49 4.66
N GLY A 138 -3.45 12.67 4.61
CA GLY A 138 -3.36 11.25 4.28
C GLY A 138 -3.54 10.98 2.79
N LYS A 139 -2.80 9.99 2.29
CA LYS A 139 -2.94 9.46 0.94
C LYS A 139 -2.78 7.95 0.95
N ARG A 140 -3.57 7.27 0.11
CA ARG A 140 -3.33 5.88 -0.29
C ARG A 140 -2.40 5.87 -1.51
N LEU A 141 -1.38 5.03 -1.45
CA LEU A 141 -0.51 4.71 -2.58
C LEU A 141 -0.93 3.37 -3.19
N ASP A 142 -0.17 2.90 -4.18
CA ASP A 142 -0.44 1.60 -4.80
C ASP A 142 -0.34 0.49 -3.75
N ASP A 143 -1.35 -0.37 -3.70
CA ASP A 143 -1.33 -1.51 -2.79
C ASP A 143 -0.27 -2.54 -3.25
N LEU A 144 0.20 -3.34 -2.31
CA LEU A 144 1.19 -4.40 -2.54
C LEU A 144 0.56 -5.77 -2.37
N GLU A 145 1.15 -6.77 -3.02
CA GLU A 145 0.84 -8.18 -2.79
C GLU A 145 2.03 -8.85 -2.10
N ILE A 146 1.81 -9.43 -0.92
CA ILE A 146 2.81 -10.15 -0.13
C ILE A 146 2.25 -11.53 0.18
N ASP A 147 2.91 -12.57 -0.31
CA ASP A 147 2.49 -13.97 -0.17
C ASP A 147 1.01 -14.20 -0.59
N GLY A 148 0.58 -13.55 -1.69
CA GLY A 148 -0.80 -13.62 -2.21
C GLY A 148 -1.83 -12.87 -1.36
N THR A 149 -1.39 -12.11 -0.36
CA THR A 149 -2.26 -11.28 0.48
C THR A 149 -2.13 -9.82 0.08
N GLN A 150 -3.26 -9.15 -0.13
CA GLN A 150 -3.31 -7.71 -0.42
C GLN A 150 -2.90 -6.91 0.83
N VAL A 151 -2.00 -5.95 0.67
CA VAL A 151 -1.53 -5.04 1.70
C VAL A 151 -1.72 -3.61 1.19
N TYR A 152 -2.57 -2.83 1.86
CA TYR A 152 -2.76 -1.42 1.47
C TYR A 152 -1.64 -0.55 2.04
N HIS A 153 -1.29 0.51 1.31
CA HIS A 153 -0.21 1.43 1.66
C HIS A 153 -0.74 2.85 1.86
N LEU A 154 -0.59 3.37 3.08
CA LEU A 154 -0.92 4.75 3.42
C LEU A 154 0.33 5.55 3.74
N VAL A 155 0.29 6.83 3.37
CA VAL A 155 1.30 7.82 3.74
C VAL A 155 0.62 9.07 4.28
N TRP A 156 1.17 9.64 5.36
CA TRP A 156 0.71 10.92 5.90
C TRP A 156 1.82 11.67 6.65
N THR A 157 1.51 12.88 7.06
CA THR A 157 2.35 13.70 7.94
C THR A 157 1.57 13.97 9.22
N ASP A 158 2.09 13.53 10.36
CA ASP A 158 1.42 13.65 11.67
C ASP A 158 1.62 15.06 12.26
N GLU A 159 2.89 15.42 12.49
CA GLU A 159 3.32 16.76 12.92
C GLU A 159 4.34 17.35 11.92
N LYS A 160 4.75 18.60 12.11
CA LYS A 160 5.70 19.27 11.21
C LYS A 160 7.00 18.47 11.09
N GLY A 161 7.21 17.86 9.92
CA GLY A 161 8.42 17.13 9.58
C GLY A 161 8.43 15.65 9.99
N VAL A 162 7.30 15.12 10.49
CA VAL A 162 7.15 13.70 10.82
C VAL A 162 6.33 13.02 9.74
N GLU A 163 7.01 12.24 8.89
CA GLU A 163 6.36 11.41 7.87
C GLU A 163 6.07 10.03 8.43
N VAL A 164 4.89 9.50 8.11
CA VAL A 164 4.47 8.16 8.52
C VAL A 164 4.04 7.37 7.30
N GLU A 165 4.53 6.14 7.20
CA GLU A 165 4.10 5.18 6.20
C GLU A 165 3.54 3.94 6.88
N ARG A 166 2.41 3.43 6.39
CA ARG A 166 1.72 2.26 6.93
C ARG A 166 1.44 1.25 5.83
N PHE A 167 1.77 0.01 6.10
CA PHE A 167 1.46 -1.16 5.27
C PHE A 167 0.59 -2.10 6.09
N ALA A 168 -0.66 -2.28 5.69
CA ALA A 168 -1.63 -2.96 6.53
C ALA A 168 -2.52 -3.94 5.77
N THR A 169 -2.98 -4.97 6.49
CA THR A 169 -3.81 -6.05 5.96
C THR A 169 -4.64 -6.71 7.07
N ILE A 170 -5.48 -7.67 6.69
CA ILE A 170 -6.14 -8.60 7.61
C ILE A 170 -5.40 -9.95 7.57
N ALA A 171 -4.87 -10.39 8.70
CA ALA A 171 -4.23 -11.70 8.85
C ALA A 171 -4.60 -12.33 10.19
N ALA A 172 -4.90 -13.64 10.19
CA ALA A 172 -5.30 -14.40 11.38
C ALA A 172 -6.43 -13.73 12.21
N ASP A 173 -7.45 -13.22 11.52
CA ASP A 173 -8.59 -12.45 12.06
C ASP A 173 -8.19 -11.18 12.81
N GLN A 174 -7.03 -10.60 12.49
CA GLN A 174 -6.54 -9.34 13.06
C GLN A 174 -6.26 -8.34 11.95
N ARG A 175 -6.51 -7.06 12.22
CA ARG A 175 -5.92 -5.97 11.43
C ARG A 175 -4.48 -5.84 11.89
N VAL A 176 -3.53 -6.08 11.00
CA VAL A 176 -2.11 -5.98 11.28
C VAL A 176 -1.49 -4.90 10.41
N ALA A 177 -0.55 -4.15 10.96
CA ALA A 177 0.12 -3.10 10.23
C ALA A 177 1.61 -3.07 10.57
N LEU A 178 2.44 -2.88 9.56
CA LEU A 178 3.80 -2.39 9.69
C LEU A 178 3.77 -0.87 9.50
N VAL A 179 4.24 -0.13 10.50
CA VAL A 179 4.22 1.34 10.52
C VAL A 179 5.65 1.83 10.64
N PHE A 180 6.00 2.78 9.79
CA PHE A 180 7.26 3.52 9.81
C PHE A 180 6.98 4.97 10.17
N THR A 181 7.81 5.53 11.04
CA THR A 181 7.81 6.95 11.36
C THR A 181 9.21 7.49 11.08
N PHE A 182 9.29 8.59 10.34
CA PHE A 182 10.54 9.26 9.98
C PHE A 182 10.46 10.71 10.40
N ALA A 183 11.32 11.11 11.34
CA ALA A 183 11.31 12.45 11.93
C ALA A 183 12.68 13.13 11.88
N ASN A 184 13.70 12.49 11.29
CA ASN A 184 15.09 12.98 11.30
C ASN A 184 15.54 13.55 9.96
N GLY A 185 14.60 13.83 9.06
CA GLY A 185 14.89 14.41 7.75
C GLY A 185 15.56 13.42 6.80
N GLU A 186 15.34 12.11 6.99
CA GLU A 186 15.78 11.07 6.07
C GLU A 186 15.35 11.42 4.64
N SER A 187 16.27 11.23 3.71
CA SER A 187 15.98 11.35 2.29
C SER A 187 14.97 10.29 1.86
N ARG A 188 14.30 10.53 0.73
CA ARG A 188 13.36 9.55 0.17
C ARG A 188 14.05 8.20 -0.09
N ALA A 189 15.28 8.22 -0.60
CA ALA A 189 16.04 7.01 -0.89
C ALA A 189 16.35 6.19 0.38
N GLU A 190 16.72 6.85 1.48
CA GLU A 190 16.95 6.15 2.76
C GLU A 190 15.67 5.55 3.32
N LYS A 191 14.53 6.26 3.22
CA LYS A 191 13.22 5.74 3.62
C LYS A 191 12.85 4.50 2.80
N ASP A 192 12.97 4.59 1.48
CA ASP A 192 12.66 3.49 0.56
C ASP A 192 13.54 2.27 0.84
N GLU A 193 14.85 2.44 1.09
CA GLU A 193 15.75 1.34 1.45
C GLU A 193 15.34 0.64 2.77
N ILE A 194 14.99 1.43 3.80
CA ILE A 194 14.52 0.89 5.09
C ILE A 194 13.19 0.14 4.90
N ILE A 195 12.25 0.72 4.18
CA ILE A 195 10.93 0.13 3.93
C ILE A 195 11.06 -1.16 3.14
N GLU A 196 11.74 -1.13 1.99
CA GLU A 196 11.87 -2.28 1.09
C GLU A 196 12.63 -3.44 1.76
N SER A 197 13.70 -3.15 2.52
CA SER A 197 14.45 -4.19 3.25
C SER A 197 13.59 -4.90 4.28
N MET A 198 12.71 -4.18 5.01
CA MET A 198 11.78 -4.78 5.96
C MET A 198 10.66 -5.53 5.26
N LEU A 199 10.02 -4.94 4.24
CA LEU A 199 8.95 -5.58 3.46
C LEU A 199 9.41 -6.91 2.84
N ALA A 200 10.67 -7.00 2.39
CA ALA A 200 11.26 -8.24 1.87
C ALA A 200 11.33 -9.39 2.89
N THR A 201 11.13 -9.11 4.19
CA THR A 201 11.14 -10.10 5.28
C THR A 201 9.77 -10.31 5.91
N MET A 202 8.75 -9.56 5.45
CA MET A 202 7.41 -9.64 5.98
C MET A 202 6.83 -11.03 5.73
N GLN A 203 6.22 -11.61 6.76
CA GLN A 203 5.44 -12.84 6.63
C GLN A 203 4.11 -12.67 7.37
N LEU A 204 3.05 -13.09 6.69
CA LEU A 204 1.68 -13.01 7.16
C LEU A 204 1.19 -14.41 7.56
N GLY A 205 0.51 -14.53 8.71
CA GLY A 205 0.05 -15.82 9.24
C GLY A 205 -0.24 -15.88 10.74
#